data_AF-A0A3D1BIQ4-F1
#
_entry.id   AF-A0A3D1BIQ4-F1
#
_cell.length_a   1.000
_cell.length_b   1.000
_cell.length_c   1.000
_cell.angle_alpha   90.00
_cell.angle_beta   90.00
_cell.angle_gamma   90.00
#
_symmetry.space_group_name_H-M   'P 1'
#
loop_
_entity.id
_entity.type
_entity.pdbx_description
1 polymer ?
#
loop_
_entity_poly.entity_id
_entity_poly.type
_entity_poly.pdbx_seq_one_letter_code
_entity_poly.pdbx_strand_id
1 'polypeptide(L)'
;GWVWGPVNVSTNERLGYFTVGEGTYGFRVRAVDNEGHYSEWSSVDFTSSCKVTYDETSPEAPTNLRVLNYQGDTLGCGGYTNNRRITVDWDASTSTDVAYYRYDIIDENDRARFPNTQYTGDIRNQDGYYEYRVWAVDYAGNLSEDSTGWCGVTLDRLVPVAPTGLSFYDADNLKIIQCGGYSNTRHITEHWNRNTTEANFSHYEYSSFNAPLGTQGIVARKFLTNYFDSSWWNIPIEGVYGFQVRSLDLANNISDWALSSPAGFDNSCKINIDWTAPVVEIVSPKDDGKIKGEIDLIGDIEDDNLWRYYYQITSLRTNEIITSKTVYADSLVEEVFYKWNTLDYPDGNYKIHLAARDKANNRDSSSEDAIIVIVENDSDHDGVLNGDDLCPETVADTLWNEDMGTNRWMVKELKEYGLQWYQNKPRGEGWRDDGLAYTYGCNGKQILTKLREELELEMNGHWFFGLSSSVLDHFHMDYLDGDIDGYNKTDPYDENEVLSDGSIRESVMLEEGKTYLLKAYDTFYYTSGKWADPEYYLLGFIVVKGDTEGSKPHVLDVSINGYTENIDWGGYKEDHIYYKTYIGKEYPITFSIYDSAYGDNSGSLFVDIFEFLY
;
A
#
# COMPACT_ATOMS: atom_id res chain seq x y z
N GLY A 1 -97.81 8.54 -41.16
CA GLY A 1 -96.79 8.54 -42.23
C GLY A 1 -96.83 9.84 -42.98
N TRP A 2 -95.72 10.21 -43.63
CA TRP A 2 -95.75 11.14 -44.76
C TRP A 2 -96.79 10.64 -45.76
N VAL A 3 -97.74 11.50 -46.12
CA VAL A 3 -98.82 11.15 -47.04
C VAL A 3 -98.46 11.75 -48.38
N TRP A 4 -98.50 10.93 -49.42
CA TRP A 4 -98.35 11.41 -50.78
C TRP A 4 -99.70 11.99 -51.24
N GLY A 5 -99.77 13.32 -51.34
CA GLY A 5 -100.98 14.06 -51.71
C GLY A 5 -101.50 15.00 -50.62
N PRO A 6 -102.43 15.92 -50.98
CA PRO A 6 -102.96 16.91 -50.06
C PRO A 6 -103.83 16.26 -48.97
N VAL A 7 -103.60 16.66 -47.72
CA VAL A 7 -104.40 16.27 -46.55
C VAL A 7 -104.91 17.54 -45.88
N ASN A 8 -106.20 17.59 -45.58
CA ASN A 8 -106.76 18.71 -44.82
C ASN A 8 -106.30 18.64 -43.37
N VAL A 9 -105.77 19.75 -42.86
CA VAL A 9 -105.37 19.94 -41.47
C VAL A 9 -106.12 21.12 -40.89
N SER A 10 -106.65 20.98 -39.68
CA SER A 10 -107.43 22.02 -38.98
C SER A 10 -106.61 22.78 -37.93
N THR A 11 -105.31 22.51 -37.86
CA THR A 11 -104.34 23.06 -36.91
C THR A 11 -103.15 23.67 -37.66
N ASN A 12 -102.35 24.49 -36.98
CA ASN A 12 -101.12 25.08 -37.51
C ASN A 12 -99.91 24.10 -37.51
N GLU A 13 -100.13 22.86 -37.08
CA GLU A 13 -99.13 21.80 -37.03
C GLU A 13 -99.72 20.46 -37.50
N ARG A 14 -98.86 19.57 -37.99
CA ARG A 14 -99.21 18.19 -38.33
C ARG A 14 -98.05 17.27 -37.97
N LEU A 15 -98.33 16.23 -37.20
CA LEU A 15 -97.37 15.16 -36.92
C LEU A 15 -97.10 14.35 -38.20
N GLY A 16 -95.81 14.22 -38.55
CA GLY A 16 -95.30 13.40 -39.65
C GLY A 16 -94.53 12.18 -39.12
N TYR A 17 -94.48 11.11 -39.91
CA TYR A 17 -93.66 9.93 -39.63
C TYR A 17 -92.97 9.47 -40.93
N PHE A 18 -91.66 9.27 -40.94
CA PHE A 18 -90.88 8.80 -42.09
C PHE A 18 -91.08 7.31 -42.34
N THR A 19 -92.16 6.95 -43.06
CA THR A 19 -92.57 5.56 -43.26
C THR A 19 -92.14 4.95 -44.59
N VAL A 20 -91.43 5.70 -45.45
CA VAL A 20 -91.06 5.27 -46.82
C VAL A 20 -89.55 5.13 -47.03
N GLY A 21 -88.76 5.14 -45.95
CA GLY A 21 -87.30 5.01 -45.98
C GLY A 21 -86.57 6.34 -45.80
N GLU A 22 -85.26 6.34 -45.99
CA GLU A 22 -84.42 7.53 -45.90
C GLU A 22 -84.60 8.46 -47.11
N GLY A 23 -84.15 9.72 -46.95
CA GLY A 23 -84.09 10.71 -48.01
C GLY A 23 -84.60 12.09 -47.59
N THR A 24 -84.59 13.02 -48.56
CA THR A 24 -85.12 14.37 -48.33
C THR A 24 -86.62 14.42 -48.56
N TYR A 25 -87.34 14.85 -47.53
CA TYR A 25 -88.77 15.08 -47.54
C TYR A 25 -89.06 16.56 -47.57
N GLY A 26 -90.15 16.94 -48.23
CA GLY A 26 -90.54 18.33 -48.40
C GLY A 26 -92.02 18.49 -48.16
N PHE A 27 -92.41 19.56 -47.49
CA PHE A 27 -93.82 19.90 -47.33
C PHE A 27 -94.07 21.36 -47.70
N ARG A 28 -95.31 21.59 -48.15
CA ARG A 28 -95.86 22.92 -48.40
C ARG A 28 -97.29 22.95 -47.93
N VAL A 29 -97.77 24.13 -47.54
CA VAL A 29 -99.11 24.34 -47.01
C VAL A 29 -99.81 25.45 -47.79
N ARG A 30 -101.13 25.42 -47.82
CA ARG A 30 -101.98 26.51 -48.32
C ARG A 30 -103.20 26.64 -47.43
N ALA A 31 -103.71 27.86 -47.27
CA ALA A 31 -104.95 28.09 -46.55
C ALA A 31 -106.14 27.74 -47.45
N VAL A 32 -107.23 27.27 -46.83
CA VAL A 32 -108.53 27.06 -47.47
C VAL A 32 -109.57 27.75 -46.58
N ASP A 33 -110.38 28.63 -47.14
CA ASP A 33 -111.49 29.25 -46.40
C ASP A 33 -112.70 28.31 -46.27
N ASN A 34 -113.73 28.75 -45.55
CA ASN A 34 -114.90 27.93 -45.26
C ASN A 34 -115.77 27.67 -46.51
N GLU A 35 -115.64 28.53 -47.52
CA GLU A 35 -116.31 28.47 -48.83
C GLU A 35 -115.52 27.62 -49.84
N GLY A 36 -114.32 27.15 -49.50
CA GLY A 36 -113.49 26.27 -50.31
C GLY A 36 -112.52 26.97 -51.26
N HIS A 37 -112.25 28.28 -51.09
CA HIS A 37 -111.22 28.98 -51.85
C HIS A 37 -109.82 28.68 -51.29
N TYR A 38 -108.88 28.43 -52.19
CA TYR A 38 -107.50 28.07 -51.86
C TYR A 38 -106.57 29.28 -52.02
N SER A 39 -105.65 29.48 -51.08
CA SER A 39 -104.47 30.33 -51.31
C SER A 39 -103.48 29.65 -52.26
N GLU A 40 -102.49 30.43 -52.72
CA GLU A 40 -101.27 29.86 -53.27
C GLU A 40 -100.60 28.93 -52.25
N TRP A 41 -99.88 27.93 -52.75
CA TRP A 41 -99.04 27.10 -51.92
C TRP A 41 -97.84 27.88 -51.39
N SER A 42 -97.36 27.54 -50.20
CA SER A 42 -96.17 28.13 -49.58
C SER A 42 -94.88 27.92 -50.39
N SER A 43 -94.89 27.00 -51.38
CA SER A 43 -93.80 26.82 -52.35
C SER A 43 -94.33 26.31 -53.69
N VAL A 44 -93.63 26.61 -54.78
CA VAL A 44 -94.05 26.25 -56.15
C VAL A 44 -93.74 24.79 -56.50
N ASP A 45 -92.67 24.26 -55.95
CA ASP A 45 -92.17 22.91 -56.19
C ASP A 45 -91.48 22.31 -54.95
N PHE A 46 -90.95 21.10 -55.10
CA PHE A 46 -90.14 20.46 -54.07
C PHE A 46 -88.83 21.24 -53.82
N THR A 47 -88.21 21.81 -54.84
CA THR A 47 -86.93 22.54 -54.71
C THR A 47 -87.03 23.70 -53.73
N SER A 48 -88.12 24.45 -53.79
CA SER A 48 -88.43 25.63 -52.97
C SER A 48 -89.24 25.32 -51.71
N SER A 49 -89.65 24.06 -51.48
CA SER A 49 -90.41 23.69 -50.27
C SER A 49 -89.54 23.69 -49.01
N CYS A 50 -90.18 23.74 -47.85
CA CYS A 50 -89.50 23.43 -46.59
C CYS A 50 -89.09 21.95 -46.62
N LYS A 51 -87.81 21.66 -46.37
CA LYS A 51 -87.22 20.32 -46.50
C LYS A 51 -86.62 19.83 -45.19
N VAL A 52 -86.64 18.52 -45.01
CA VAL A 52 -85.94 17.78 -43.96
C VAL A 52 -85.35 16.52 -44.57
N THR A 53 -84.08 16.22 -44.30
CA THR A 53 -83.49 14.93 -44.65
C THR A 53 -83.64 14.00 -43.46
N TYR A 54 -84.25 12.85 -43.70
CA TYR A 54 -84.30 11.75 -42.74
C TYR A 54 -83.29 10.70 -43.18
N ASP A 55 -82.43 10.35 -42.25
CA ASP A 55 -81.27 9.52 -42.47
C ASP A 55 -81.01 8.79 -41.15
N GLU A 56 -80.98 7.46 -41.19
CA GLU A 56 -80.67 6.58 -40.06
C GLU A 56 -79.40 5.75 -40.34
N THR A 57 -78.73 5.98 -41.47
CA THR A 57 -77.56 5.23 -41.89
C THR A 57 -76.35 5.88 -41.27
N SER A 58 -75.77 5.20 -40.28
CA SER A 58 -74.51 5.61 -39.70
C SER A 58 -73.39 5.72 -40.75
N PRO A 59 -72.50 6.71 -40.64
CA PRO A 59 -71.31 6.78 -41.50
C PRO A 59 -70.36 5.59 -41.22
N GLU A 60 -69.48 5.30 -42.18
CA GLU A 60 -68.40 4.33 -42.00
C GLU A 60 -67.41 4.82 -40.92
N ALA A 61 -66.82 3.89 -40.17
CA ALA A 61 -65.89 4.24 -39.11
C ALA A 61 -64.59 4.87 -39.68
N PRO A 62 -63.98 5.84 -38.98
CA PRO A 62 -62.62 6.27 -39.28
C PRO A 62 -61.64 5.11 -39.13
N THR A 63 -60.48 5.15 -39.80
CA THR A 63 -59.50 4.04 -39.75
C THR A 63 -58.12 4.53 -39.35
N ASN A 64 -57.19 3.60 -39.08
CA ASN A 64 -55.77 3.92 -38.84
C ASN A 64 -55.52 4.99 -37.75
N LEU A 65 -56.25 4.89 -36.66
CA LEU A 65 -56.04 5.72 -35.48
C LEU A 65 -54.62 5.49 -34.94
N ARG A 66 -53.88 6.58 -34.75
CA ARG A 66 -52.48 6.56 -34.30
C ARG A 66 -52.15 7.79 -33.47
N VAL A 67 -51.11 7.66 -32.65
CA VAL A 67 -50.54 8.77 -31.89
C VAL A 67 -49.20 9.16 -32.51
N LEU A 68 -48.98 10.47 -32.65
CA LEU A 68 -47.72 11.08 -33.08
C LEU A 68 -47.08 11.84 -31.91
N ASN A 69 -45.75 11.88 -31.87
CA ASN A 69 -45.00 12.69 -30.91
C ASN A 69 -45.11 14.20 -31.22
N TYR A 70 -44.46 15.03 -30.41
CA TYR A 70 -44.48 16.49 -30.58
C TYR A 70 -43.75 16.97 -31.85
N GLN A 71 -42.91 16.13 -32.46
CA GLN A 71 -42.23 16.39 -33.74
C GLN A 71 -43.02 15.89 -34.95
N GLY A 72 -44.10 15.13 -34.76
CA GLY A 72 -44.93 14.55 -35.82
C GLY A 72 -44.55 13.13 -36.24
N ASP A 73 -43.61 12.46 -35.55
CA ASP A 73 -43.28 11.06 -35.81
C ASP A 73 -44.33 10.12 -35.21
N THR A 74 -44.66 9.05 -35.92
CA THR A 74 -45.62 8.05 -35.45
C THR A 74 -45.08 7.25 -34.27
N LEU A 75 -45.75 7.38 -33.12
CA LEU A 75 -45.59 6.50 -31.96
C LEU A 75 -46.41 5.21 -32.11
N GLY A 76 -47.58 5.32 -32.77
CA GLY A 76 -48.56 4.24 -32.89
C GLY A 76 -49.34 4.03 -31.59
N CYS A 77 -50.24 3.04 -31.59
CA CYS A 77 -50.99 2.64 -30.40
C CYS A 77 -50.11 1.78 -29.48
N GLY A 78 -50.01 2.15 -28.20
CA GLY A 78 -49.11 1.55 -27.22
C GLY A 78 -47.71 2.19 -27.18
N GLY A 79 -47.49 3.30 -27.88
CA GLY A 79 -46.21 4.02 -27.89
C GLY A 79 -45.88 4.75 -26.60
N TYR A 80 -44.67 5.32 -26.52
CA TYR A 80 -44.14 6.01 -25.35
C TYR A 80 -43.67 7.42 -25.73
N THR A 81 -43.83 8.37 -24.82
CA THR A 81 -43.36 9.76 -24.98
C THR A 81 -42.97 10.34 -23.63
N ASN A 82 -41.96 11.19 -23.60
CA ASN A 82 -41.65 12.04 -22.44
C ASN A 82 -42.15 13.48 -22.60
N ASN A 83 -42.80 13.78 -23.73
CA ASN A 83 -43.43 15.06 -23.99
C ASN A 83 -44.95 14.93 -23.86
N ARG A 84 -45.56 15.90 -23.17
CA ARG A 84 -47.01 15.95 -22.97
C ARG A 84 -47.78 16.28 -24.24
N ARG A 85 -47.17 17.00 -25.17
CA ARG A 85 -47.80 17.41 -26.41
C ARG A 85 -47.75 16.26 -27.41
N ILE A 86 -48.91 15.73 -27.77
CA ILE A 86 -49.06 14.66 -28.76
C ILE A 86 -50.06 15.10 -29.84
N THR A 87 -50.08 14.36 -30.95
CA THR A 87 -51.16 14.46 -31.94
C THR A 87 -51.84 13.10 -32.07
N VAL A 88 -53.15 13.07 -31.86
CA VAL A 88 -53.98 11.91 -32.20
C VAL A 88 -54.49 12.12 -33.62
N ASP A 89 -54.20 11.16 -34.50
CA ASP A 89 -54.44 11.27 -35.94
C ASP A 89 -55.14 10.00 -36.45
N TRP A 90 -56.02 10.15 -37.44
CA TRP A 90 -56.76 9.04 -38.05
C TRP A 90 -56.98 9.30 -39.53
N ASP A 91 -57.31 8.24 -40.26
CA ASP A 91 -57.73 8.33 -41.65
C ASP A 91 -59.25 8.61 -41.70
N ALA A 92 -59.65 9.51 -42.60
CA ALA A 92 -61.05 9.92 -42.75
C ALA A 92 -61.97 8.73 -43.03
N SER A 93 -63.20 8.80 -42.51
CA SER A 93 -64.30 7.95 -42.97
C SER A 93 -64.53 8.13 -44.48
N THR A 94 -64.92 7.05 -45.15
CA THR A 94 -65.21 7.03 -46.59
C THR A 94 -66.63 7.55 -46.91
N SER A 95 -67.47 7.76 -45.89
CA SER A 95 -68.80 8.37 -46.05
C SER A 95 -68.68 9.84 -46.45
N THR A 96 -69.54 10.28 -47.36
CA THR A 96 -69.50 11.64 -47.95
C THR A 96 -70.25 12.71 -47.16
N ASP A 97 -71.02 12.30 -46.16
CA ASP A 97 -71.96 13.09 -45.35
C ASP A 97 -71.48 13.28 -43.91
N VAL A 98 -70.22 13.01 -43.62
CA VAL A 98 -69.61 13.28 -42.31
C VAL A 98 -69.64 14.78 -42.02
N ALA A 99 -70.28 15.15 -40.91
CA ALA A 99 -70.31 16.51 -40.40
C ALA A 99 -69.11 16.80 -39.50
N TYR A 100 -68.76 15.87 -38.61
CA TYR A 100 -67.61 15.99 -37.72
C TYR A 100 -67.17 14.62 -37.18
N TYR A 101 -65.99 14.57 -36.58
CA TYR A 101 -65.50 13.43 -35.82
C TYR A 101 -65.66 13.68 -34.32
N ARG A 102 -66.19 12.69 -33.61
CA ARG A 102 -66.25 12.69 -32.15
C ARG A 102 -65.00 12.04 -31.59
N TYR A 103 -64.39 12.70 -30.61
CA TYR A 103 -63.17 12.27 -29.96
C TYR A 103 -63.41 12.02 -28.47
N ASP A 104 -63.07 10.83 -28.00
CA ASP A 104 -63.14 10.44 -26.60
C ASP A 104 -61.74 10.17 -26.04
N ILE A 105 -61.60 10.39 -24.73
CA ILE A 105 -60.47 9.90 -23.94
C ILE A 105 -60.97 8.87 -22.94
N ILE A 106 -60.08 8.06 -22.38
CA ILE A 106 -60.43 7.03 -21.40
C ILE A 106 -61.28 7.54 -20.22
N ASP A 107 -61.10 8.80 -19.82
CA ASP A 107 -61.79 9.41 -18.67
C ASP A 107 -63.08 10.16 -19.05
N GLU A 108 -63.32 10.42 -20.34
CA GLU A 108 -64.35 11.36 -20.80
C GLU A 108 -64.85 11.01 -22.22
N ASN A 109 -66.14 10.73 -22.30
CA ASN A 109 -66.85 10.53 -23.56
C ASN A 109 -67.33 11.88 -24.14
N ASP A 110 -67.40 11.98 -25.47
CA ASP A 110 -67.77 13.18 -26.24
C ASP A 110 -66.97 14.42 -25.83
N ARG A 111 -65.68 14.22 -25.55
CA ARG A 111 -64.78 15.26 -25.07
C ARG A 111 -64.68 16.43 -26.05
N ALA A 112 -64.60 16.12 -27.34
CA ALA A 112 -64.47 17.14 -28.38
C ALA A 112 -64.99 16.67 -29.74
N ARG A 113 -65.25 17.65 -30.60
CA ARG A 113 -65.78 17.47 -31.96
C ARG A 113 -64.92 18.23 -32.94
N PHE A 114 -64.49 17.58 -34.01
CA PHE A 114 -63.55 18.14 -34.97
C PHE A 114 -64.01 17.95 -36.41
N PRO A 115 -63.87 18.96 -37.30
CA PRO A 115 -64.12 18.78 -38.72
C PRO A 115 -62.94 18.10 -39.45
N ASN A 116 -61.77 18.01 -38.81
CA ASN A 116 -60.54 17.47 -39.38
C ASN A 116 -60.21 16.10 -38.77
N THR A 117 -59.23 15.41 -39.35
CA THR A 117 -58.84 14.05 -38.98
C THR A 117 -57.69 13.95 -37.98
N GLN A 118 -57.43 15.03 -37.24
CA GLN A 118 -56.38 15.05 -36.23
C GLN A 118 -56.69 16.03 -35.11
N TYR A 119 -56.14 15.73 -33.93
CA TYR A 119 -56.18 16.60 -32.76
C TYR A 119 -54.82 16.65 -32.06
N THR A 120 -54.24 17.83 -31.97
CA THR A 120 -53.00 18.08 -31.22
C THR A 120 -53.33 18.74 -29.89
N GLY A 121 -52.80 18.19 -28.79
CA GLY A 121 -53.01 18.74 -27.47
C GLY A 121 -52.05 18.19 -26.43
N ASP A 122 -52.07 18.80 -25.25
CA ASP A 122 -51.31 18.31 -24.10
C ASP A 122 -52.14 17.26 -23.35
N ILE A 123 -51.53 16.12 -23.06
CA ILE A 123 -52.08 15.15 -22.11
C ILE A 123 -51.98 15.68 -20.68
N ARG A 124 -52.70 15.04 -19.74
CA ARG A 124 -52.68 15.43 -18.32
C ARG A 124 -51.24 15.49 -17.81
N ASN A 125 -50.94 16.39 -16.89
CA ASN A 125 -49.60 16.54 -16.33
C ASN A 125 -49.30 15.46 -15.27
N GLN A 126 -49.41 14.20 -15.67
CA GLN A 126 -49.27 13.03 -14.82
C GLN A 126 -48.72 11.88 -15.67
N ASP A 127 -47.68 11.21 -15.19
CA ASP A 127 -47.14 10.05 -15.92
C ASP A 127 -48.13 8.90 -15.83
N GLY A 128 -48.24 8.13 -16.91
CA GLY A 128 -49.22 7.06 -17.02
C GLY A 128 -49.66 6.80 -18.45
N TYR A 129 -50.57 5.84 -18.57
CA TYR A 129 -51.13 5.40 -19.83
C TYR A 129 -52.44 6.12 -20.13
N TYR A 130 -52.55 6.66 -21.35
CA TYR A 130 -53.70 7.41 -21.84
C TYR A 130 -54.25 6.73 -23.08
N GLU A 131 -55.57 6.75 -23.28
CA GLU A 131 -56.20 6.12 -24.44
C GLU A 131 -57.20 7.04 -25.13
N TYR A 132 -57.29 6.89 -26.45
CA TYR A 132 -58.10 7.68 -27.36
C TYR A 132 -58.91 6.78 -28.29
N ARG A 133 -60.10 7.24 -28.69
CA ARG A 133 -60.89 6.62 -29.75
C ARG A 133 -61.75 7.65 -30.46
N VAL A 134 -62.07 7.37 -31.72
CA VAL A 134 -62.72 8.33 -32.63
C VAL A 134 -63.86 7.65 -33.40
N TRP A 135 -64.92 8.41 -33.66
CA TRP A 135 -66.05 8.07 -34.52
C TRP A 135 -66.29 9.16 -35.56
N ALA A 136 -66.94 8.82 -36.67
CA ALA A 136 -67.55 9.77 -37.57
C ALA A 136 -69.02 10.04 -37.17
N VAL A 137 -69.47 11.28 -37.34
CA VAL A 137 -70.86 11.69 -37.14
C VAL A 137 -71.33 12.43 -38.39
N ASP A 138 -72.47 12.04 -38.95
CA ASP A 138 -73.06 12.68 -40.14
C ASP A 138 -73.86 13.96 -39.81
N TYR A 139 -74.44 14.60 -40.83
CA TYR A 139 -75.27 15.80 -40.67
C TYR A 139 -76.65 15.54 -40.03
N ALA A 140 -77.13 14.30 -40.01
CA ALA A 140 -78.35 13.89 -39.33
C ALA A 140 -78.10 13.54 -37.84
N GLY A 141 -76.84 13.37 -37.45
CA GLY A 141 -76.39 13.03 -36.10
C GLY A 141 -76.19 11.53 -35.88
N ASN A 142 -76.20 10.69 -36.91
CA ASN A 142 -75.91 9.25 -36.75
C ASN A 142 -74.41 9.05 -36.50
N LEU A 143 -74.11 8.13 -35.57
CA LEU A 143 -72.75 7.82 -35.12
C LEU A 143 -72.27 6.54 -35.82
N SER A 144 -71.05 6.54 -36.35
CA SER A 144 -70.41 5.33 -36.89
C SER A 144 -70.19 4.26 -35.79
N GLU A 145 -69.71 3.08 -36.19
CA GLU A 145 -68.96 2.23 -35.26
C GLU A 145 -67.65 2.92 -34.83
N ASP A 146 -67.03 2.46 -33.74
CA ASP A 146 -65.74 3.02 -33.33
C ASP A 146 -64.64 2.65 -34.32
N SER A 147 -63.66 3.55 -34.48
CA SER A 147 -62.57 3.37 -35.46
C SER A 147 -61.86 2.01 -35.34
N THR A 148 -61.04 1.82 -34.31
CA THR A 148 -60.28 0.57 -34.09
C THR A 148 -60.20 0.17 -32.62
N GLY A 149 -61.11 0.65 -31.77
CA GLY A 149 -60.97 0.55 -30.31
C GLY A 149 -60.07 1.62 -29.71
N TRP A 150 -59.63 1.38 -28.47
CA TRP A 150 -58.71 2.27 -27.75
C TRP A 150 -57.31 2.23 -28.35
N CYS A 151 -56.79 3.40 -28.71
CA CYS A 151 -55.40 3.61 -29.09
C CYS A 151 -54.68 4.38 -27.98
N GLY A 152 -53.70 3.74 -27.34
CA GLY A 152 -53.03 4.31 -26.18
C GLY A 152 -51.64 4.90 -26.41
N VAL A 153 -51.17 5.68 -25.45
CA VAL A 153 -49.81 6.20 -25.34
C VAL A 153 -49.43 6.34 -23.87
N THR A 154 -48.17 6.03 -23.55
CA THR A 154 -47.62 6.21 -22.21
C THR A 154 -46.85 7.52 -22.13
N LEU A 155 -47.24 8.43 -21.23
CA LEU A 155 -46.38 9.52 -20.79
C LEU A 155 -45.46 9.00 -19.70
N ASP A 156 -44.18 9.08 -19.95
CA ASP A 156 -43.15 8.67 -19.03
C ASP A 156 -42.00 9.67 -19.07
N ARG A 157 -41.75 10.36 -17.96
CA ARG A 157 -40.66 11.33 -17.81
C ARG A 157 -39.62 10.88 -16.80
N LEU A 158 -39.75 9.67 -16.26
CA LEU A 158 -38.81 9.12 -15.32
C LEU A 158 -37.59 8.60 -16.09
N VAL A 159 -36.41 9.08 -15.73
CA VAL A 159 -35.18 8.54 -16.30
C VAL A 159 -34.95 7.11 -15.78
N PRO A 160 -34.46 6.19 -16.63
CA PRO A 160 -34.14 4.84 -16.20
C PRO A 160 -32.96 4.83 -15.21
N VAL A 161 -32.76 3.72 -14.51
CA VAL A 161 -31.61 3.59 -13.60
C VAL A 161 -30.29 3.48 -14.38
N ALA A 162 -29.26 4.17 -13.89
CA ALA A 162 -27.93 4.07 -14.46
C ALA A 162 -27.35 2.64 -14.28
N PRO A 163 -26.60 2.10 -15.26
CA PRO A 163 -26.00 0.78 -15.14
C PRO A 163 -25.05 0.65 -13.94
N THR A 164 -24.96 -0.56 -13.37
CA THR A 164 -24.08 -0.89 -12.24
C THR A 164 -23.21 -2.11 -12.56
N GLY A 165 -22.25 -2.46 -11.70
CA GLY A 165 -21.44 -3.68 -11.86
C GLY A 165 -20.54 -3.65 -13.09
N LEU A 166 -20.02 -2.47 -13.45
CA LEU A 166 -19.12 -2.32 -14.58
C LEU A 166 -17.81 -3.09 -14.29
N SER A 167 -17.32 -3.81 -15.29
CA SER A 167 -16.05 -4.53 -15.22
C SER A 167 -15.51 -4.80 -16.61
N PHE A 168 -14.24 -5.18 -16.66
CA PHE A 168 -13.61 -5.76 -17.84
C PHE A 168 -13.48 -7.27 -17.63
N TYR A 169 -13.46 -8.01 -18.72
CA TYR A 169 -13.07 -9.42 -18.74
C TYR A 169 -11.84 -9.56 -19.63
N ASP A 170 -10.76 -10.02 -19.01
CA ASP A 170 -9.50 -10.37 -19.64
C ASP A 170 -9.68 -11.68 -20.39
N ALA A 171 -9.74 -11.60 -21.72
CA ALA A 171 -10.07 -12.75 -22.57
C ALA A 171 -8.91 -13.75 -22.67
N ASP A 172 -7.67 -13.29 -22.56
CA ASP A 172 -6.47 -14.14 -22.64
C ASP A 172 -6.26 -14.95 -21.35
N ASN A 173 -6.52 -14.34 -20.19
CA ASN A 173 -6.30 -14.96 -18.88
C ASN A 173 -7.59 -15.47 -18.20
N LEU A 174 -8.74 -15.30 -18.84
CA LEU A 174 -10.06 -15.75 -18.37
C LEU A 174 -10.46 -15.21 -16.98
N LYS A 175 -10.16 -13.94 -16.70
CA LYS A 175 -10.41 -13.30 -15.39
C LYS A 175 -11.24 -12.02 -15.51
N ILE A 176 -12.08 -11.77 -14.51
CA ILE A 176 -12.81 -10.49 -14.38
C ILE A 176 -11.89 -9.46 -13.70
N ILE A 177 -11.77 -8.29 -14.30
CA ILE A 177 -11.03 -7.13 -13.80
C ILE A 177 -12.03 -6.04 -13.42
N GLN A 178 -12.06 -5.68 -12.14
CA GLN A 178 -12.89 -4.57 -11.66
C GLN A 178 -12.36 -3.24 -12.19
N CYS A 179 -13.22 -2.22 -12.25
CA CYS A 179 -12.80 -0.87 -12.64
C CYS A 179 -11.62 -0.39 -11.77
N GLY A 180 -10.57 0.13 -12.42
CA GLY A 180 -9.30 0.54 -11.80
C GLY A 180 -8.27 -0.59 -11.67
N GLY A 181 -8.60 -1.82 -12.07
CA GLY A 181 -7.69 -2.97 -12.00
C GLY A 181 -6.60 -2.98 -13.08
N TYR A 182 -5.75 -4.01 -13.01
CA TYR A 182 -4.57 -4.19 -13.87
C TYR A 182 -4.65 -5.51 -14.62
N SER A 183 -4.15 -5.54 -15.85
CA SER A 183 -4.05 -6.75 -16.66
C SER A 183 -2.93 -6.64 -17.68
N ASN A 184 -2.32 -7.77 -18.00
CA ASN A 184 -1.34 -7.94 -19.07
C ASN A 184 -1.95 -8.57 -20.33
N THR A 185 -3.27 -8.50 -20.47
CA THR A 185 -4.01 -9.02 -21.62
C THR A 185 -3.80 -8.16 -22.86
N ARG A 186 -4.07 -8.75 -24.03
CA ARG A 186 -4.19 -8.03 -25.29
C ARG A 186 -5.61 -7.97 -25.82
N HIS A 187 -6.54 -8.66 -25.16
CA HIS A 187 -7.93 -8.77 -25.58
C HIS A 187 -8.87 -8.64 -24.39
N ILE A 188 -9.81 -7.70 -24.46
CA ILE A 188 -10.78 -7.41 -23.40
C ILE A 188 -12.21 -7.56 -23.91
N THR A 189 -13.15 -7.72 -22.98
CA THR A 189 -14.57 -7.45 -23.21
C THR A 189 -15.11 -6.65 -22.04
N GLU A 190 -16.03 -5.73 -22.28
CA GLU A 190 -16.58 -4.82 -21.28
C GLU A 190 -17.97 -5.28 -20.85
N HIS A 191 -18.22 -5.32 -19.55
CA HIS A 191 -19.45 -5.87 -18.98
C HIS A 191 -20.09 -4.91 -17.99
N TRP A 192 -21.41 -4.99 -17.87
CA TRP A 192 -22.21 -4.33 -16.83
C TRP A 192 -23.42 -5.19 -16.45
N ASN A 193 -24.07 -4.85 -15.34
CA ASN A 193 -25.29 -5.54 -14.92
C ASN A 193 -26.45 -5.25 -15.87
N ARG A 194 -27.21 -6.29 -16.20
CA ARG A 194 -28.43 -6.15 -16.99
C ARG A 194 -29.52 -5.46 -16.16
N ASN A 195 -30.17 -4.47 -16.75
CA ASN A 195 -31.42 -3.89 -16.28
C ASN A 195 -32.56 -4.89 -16.50
N THR A 196 -33.10 -5.43 -15.41
CA THR A 196 -34.24 -6.37 -15.41
C THR A 196 -35.41 -5.87 -14.60
N THR A 197 -35.31 -4.67 -14.03
CA THR A 197 -36.27 -4.11 -13.09
C THR A 197 -37.27 -3.17 -13.77
N GLU A 198 -36.87 -2.54 -14.86
CA GLU A 198 -37.66 -1.52 -15.55
C GLU A 198 -38.34 -2.12 -16.79
N ALA A 199 -39.67 -2.22 -16.76
CA ALA A 199 -40.45 -2.82 -17.85
C ALA A 199 -40.40 -1.98 -19.15
N ASN A 200 -40.14 -0.68 -19.02
CA ASN A 200 -39.96 0.30 -20.10
C ASN A 200 -38.49 0.45 -20.54
N PHE A 201 -37.55 -0.35 -20.04
CA PHE A 201 -36.15 -0.28 -20.50
C PHE A 201 -36.05 -0.56 -22.01
N SER A 202 -35.28 0.26 -22.73
CA SER A 202 -35.09 0.14 -24.17
C SER A 202 -33.71 -0.40 -24.52
N HIS A 203 -32.65 0.32 -24.16
CA HIS A 203 -31.27 -0.02 -24.53
C HIS A 203 -30.24 0.73 -23.70
N TYR A 204 -28.96 0.39 -23.87
CA TYR A 204 -27.84 1.16 -23.34
C TYR A 204 -27.20 2.01 -24.44
N GLU A 205 -26.58 3.11 -24.01
CA GLU A 205 -25.56 3.80 -24.79
C GLU A 205 -24.18 3.57 -24.16
N TYR A 206 -23.19 3.31 -25.02
CA TYR A 206 -21.80 3.00 -24.64
C TYR A 206 -20.85 4.01 -25.27
N SER A 207 -19.85 4.46 -24.49
CA SER A 207 -18.71 5.22 -25.00
C SER A 207 -17.41 4.64 -24.45
N SER A 208 -16.34 4.65 -25.25
CA SER A 208 -15.01 4.16 -24.86
C SER A 208 -13.93 5.24 -24.91
N PHE A 209 -12.81 4.98 -24.26
CA PHE A 209 -11.65 5.84 -24.16
C PHE A 209 -10.38 5.02 -24.36
N ASN A 210 -9.48 5.54 -25.19
CA ASN A 210 -8.24 4.87 -25.57
C ASN A 210 -7.05 5.39 -24.75
N ALA A 211 -6.14 4.49 -24.41
CA ALA A 211 -4.82 4.83 -23.90
C ALA A 211 -4.01 5.67 -24.91
N PRO A 212 -2.96 6.38 -24.48
CA PRO A 212 -2.50 6.51 -23.10
C PRO A 212 -3.15 7.67 -22.35
N LEU A 213 -3.82 8.58 -23.06
CA LEU A 213 -4.33 9.84 -22.52
C LEU A 213 -5.86 9.87 -22.38
N GLY A 214 -6.53 8.72 -22.47
CA GLY A 214 -7.99 8.64 -22.36
C GLY A 214 -8.74 9.33 -23.50
N THR A 215 -8.17 9.34 -24.71
CA THR A 215 -8.79 9.98 -25.88
C THR A 215 -10.12 9.31 -26.23
N GLN A 216 -11.11 10.09 -26.68
CA GLN A 216 -12.43 9.57 -27.00
C GLN A 216 -12.37 8.51 -28.12
N GLY A 217 -12.90 7.33 -27.84
CA GLY A 217 -13.11 6.24 -28.80
C GLY A 217 -14.53 6.26 -29.36
N ILE A 218 -15.28 5.17 -29.16
CA ILE A 218 -16.71 5.10 -29.52
C ILE A 218 -17.49 6.13 -28.69
N VAL A 219 -18.50 6.75 -29.29
CA VAL A 219 -19.36 7.75 -28.63
C VAL A 219 -20.82 7.33 -28.75
N ALA A 220 -21.50 7.20 -27.60
CA ALA A 220 -22.94 6.97 -27.46
C ALA A 220 -23.52 5.93 -28.45
N ARG A 221 -22.83 4.81 -28.61
CA ARG A 221 -23.30 3.73 -29.48
C ARG A 221 -24.40 2.94 -28.77
N LYS A 222 -25.49 2.64 -29.48
CA LYS A 222 -26.60 1.81 -28.97
C LYS A 222 -26.20 0.36 -28.78
N PHE A 223 -26.54 -0.21 -27.62
CA PHE A 223 -26.36 -1.61 -27.26
C PHE A 223 -27.64 -2.23 -26.66
N LEU A 224 -27.98 -3.42 -27.13
CA LEU A 224 -29.09 -4.23 -26.58
C LEU A 224 -28.62 -5.31 -25.60
N THR A 225 -27.31 -5.56 -25.56
CA THR A 225 -26.64 -6.47 -24.64
C THR A 225 -26.08 -5.71 -23.45
N ASN A 226 -25.77 -6.42 -22.37
CA ASN A 226 -25.10 -5.86 -21.18
C ASN A 226 -23.57 -6.05 -21.21
N TYR A 227 -23.03 -6.21 -22.42
CA TYR A 227 -21.60 -6.33 -22.66
C TYR A 227 -21.27 -5.83 -24.07
N PHE A 228 -20.02 -5.44 -24.26
CA PHE A 228 -19.39 -5.23 -25.56
C PHE A 228 -18.23 -6.20 -25.71
N ASP A 229 -18.25 -6.99 -26.78
CA ASP A 229 -17.13 -7.85 -27.13
C ASP A 229 -16.17 -7.08 -28.02
N SER A 230 -15.08 -6.62 -27.42
CA SER A 230 -13.94 -5.98 -28.09
C SER A 230 -12.73 -6.92 -28.24
N SER A 231 -12.88 -8.22 -27.96
CA SER A 231 -11.77 -9.19 -27.95
C SER A 231 -11.20 -9.50 -29.34
N TRP A 232 -11.90 -9.11 -30.39
CA TRP A 232 -11.41 -9.15 -31.78
C TRP A 232 -10.32 -8.10 -32.06
N TRP A 233 -10.16 -7.10 -31.19
CA TRP A 233 -9.18 -6.04 -31.33
C TRP A 233 -7.98 -6.30 -30.44
N ASN A 234 -6.79 -6.31 -31.05
CA ASN A 234 -5.53 -6.42 -30.33
C ASN A 234 -5.13 -5.04 -29.79
N ILE A 235 -5.03 -4.92 -28.47
CA ILE A 235 -4.69 -3.66 -27.79
C ILE A 235 -3.30 -3.18 -28.28
N PRO A 236 -3.19 -1.95 -28.83
CA PRO A 236 -2.00 -1.53 -29.56
C PRO A 236 -0.85 -1.08 -28.66
N ILE A 237 -1.16 -0.53 -27.49
CA ILE A 237 -0.20 0.04 -26.54
C ILE A 237 -0.66 -0.17 -25.10
N GLU A 238 0.29 -0.15 -24.17
CA GLU A 238 0.05 -0.08 -22.74
C GLU A 238 -0.59 1.25 -22.32
N GLY A 239 -1.11 1.27 -21.10
CA GLY A 239 -1.71 2.43 -20.47
C GLY A 239 -3.17 2.21 -20.09
N VAL A 240 -3.85 3.32 -19.81
CA VAL A 240 -5.18 3.29 -19.21
C VAL A 240 -6.28 3.42 -20.27
N TYR A 241 -7.10 2.38 -20.40
CA TYR A 241 -8.31 2.38 -21.22
C TYR A 241 -9.53 2.57 -20.33
N GLY A 242 -10.65 3.01 -20.91
CA GLY A 242 -11.88 3.16 -20.15
C GLY A 242 -13.16 3.03 -20.96
N PHE A 243 -14.28 2.78 -20.29
CA PHE A 243 -15.61 2.86 -20.89
C PHE A 243 -16.65 3.39 -19.91
N GLN A 244 -17.72 3.96 -20.46
CA GLN A 244 -18.90 4.36 -19.72
C GLN A 244 -20.16 3.89 -20.43
N VAL A 245 -21.19 3.60 -19.65
CA VAL A 245 -22.51 3.17 -20.13
C VAL A 245 -23.62 3.93 -19.42
N ARG A 246 -24.73 4.17 -20.12
CA ARG A 246 -25.97 4.74 -19.57
C ARG A 246 -27.20 4.05 -20.14
N SER A 247 -28.34 4.17 -19.48
CA SER A 247 -29.60 3.52 -19.86
C SER A 247 -30.53 4.49 -20.57
N LEU A 248 -31.31 3.97 -21.51
CA LEU A 248 -32.44 4.65 -22.14
C LEU A 248 -33.69 3.78 -22.04
N ASP A 249 -34.84 4.43 -21.83
CA ASP A 249 -36.16 3.79 -21.83
C ASP A 249 -36.88 3.92 -23.18
N LEU A 250 -38.10 3.38 -23.28
CA LEU A 250 -38.93 3.44 -24.48
C LEU A 250 -39.45 4.85 -24.81
N ALA A 251 -39.51 5.75 -23.83
CA ALA A 251 -39.84 7.16 -24.00
C ALA A 251 -38.63 8.03 -24.41
N ASN A 252 -37.44 7.41 -24.51
CA ASN A 252 -36.13 8.05 -24.72
C ASN A 252 -35.70 8.98 -23.58
N ASN A 253 -36.14 8.72 -22.33
CA ASN A 253 -35.47 9.31 -21.18
C ASN A 253 -34.10 8.66 -21.01
N ILE A 254 -33.12 9.47 -20.62
CA ILE A 254 -31.71 9.07 -20.57
C ILE A 254 -31.24 9.17 -19.12
N SER A 255 -30.66 8.11 -18.58
CA SER A 255 -30.01 8.14 -17.28
C SER A 255 -28.72 8.97 -17.31
N ASP A 256 -28.19 9.31 -16.14
CA ASP A 256 -26.79 9.69 -16.04
C ASP A 256 -25.88 8.54 -16.50
N TRP A 257 -24.64 8.87 -16.87
CA TRP A 257 -23.60 7.87 -17.08
C TRP A 257 -23.28 7.14 -15.77
N ALA A 258 -22.93 5.85 -15.88
CA ALA A 258 -22.52 5.04 -14.74
C ALA A 258 -21.26 5.61 -14.04
N LEU A 259 -21.07 5.21 -12.77
CA LEU A 259 -19.98 5.56 -11.85
C LEU A 259 -19.95 7.00 -11.33
N SER A 260 -20.11 8.05 -12.15
CA SER A 260 -20.36 9.43 -11.67
C SER A 260 -20.54 10.43 -12.82
N SER A 261 -21.03 11.63 -12.48
CA SER A 261 -21.13 12.80 -13.35
C SER A 261 -20.05 13.83 -12.97
N PRO A 262 -19.41 14.54 -13.92
CA PRO A 262 -19.71 14.62 -15.36
C PRO A 262 -19.18 13.43 -16.17
N ALA A 263 -19.81 13.20 -17.33
CA ALA A 263 -19.35 12.21 -18.31
C ALA A 263 -17.91 12.50 -18.75
N GLY A 264 -17.10 11.46 -18.92
CA GLY A 264 -15.72 11.61 -19.41
C GLY A 264 -14.80 10.49 -18.96
N PHE A 265 -13.56 10.54 -19.43
CA PHE A 265 -12.55 9.53 -19.13
C PHE A 265 -12.31 9.39 -17.61
N ASP A 266 -12.27 10.51 -16.89
CA ASP A 266 -11.97 10.51 -15.45
C ASP A 266 -12.98 9.74 -14.61
N ASN A 267 -14.25 9.77 -15.03
CA ASN A 267 -15.38 9.13 -14.36
C ASN A 267 -15.83 7.83 -15.06
N SER A 268 -14.99 7.29 -15.95
CA SER A 268 -15.25 6.03 -16.64
C SER A 268 -14.75 4.81 -15.86
N CYS A 269 -15.24 3.62 -16.20
CA CYS A 269 -14.66 2.38 -15.71
C CYS A 269 -13.33 2.15 -16.42
N LYS A 270 -12.22 2.16 -15.68
CA LYS A 270 -10.86 2.10 -16.22
C LYS A 270 -10.21 0.71 -16.09
N ILE A 271 -9.27 0.39 -16.96
CA ILE A 271 -8.36 -0.74 -16.84
C ILE A 271 -6.94 -0.29 -17.20
N ASN A 272 -5.96 -0.69 -16.40
CA ASN A 272 -4.55 -0.45 -16.65
C ASN A 272 -3.97 -1.66 -17.39
N ILE A 273 -3.57 -1.46 -18.65
CA ILE A 273 -2.92 -2.47 -19.46
C ILE A 273 -1.40 -2.31 -19.33
N ASP A 274 -0.75 -3.36 -18.88
CA ASP A 274 0.67 -3.36 -18.55
C ASP A 274 1.29 -4.72 -18.86
N TRP A 275 2.32 -4.75 -19.70
CA TRP A 275 3.11 -5.92 -20.10
C TRP A 275 4.57 -5.79 -19.67
N THR A 276 4.96 -4.66 -19.08
CA THR A 276 6.32 -4.40 -18.65
C THR A 276 6.53 -5.10 -17.31
N ALA A 277 7.54 -5.96 -17.25
CA ALA A 277 7.84 -6.68 -16.02
C ALA A 277 8.78 -5.85 -15.14
N PRO A 278 8.72 -6.01 -13.79
CA PRO A 278 9.65 -5.32 -12.90
C PRO A 278 11.11 -5.65 -13.24
N VAL A 279 12.01 -4.69 -13.03
CA VAL A 279 13.46 -4.91 -13.07
C VAL A 279 13.98 -4.94 -11.64
N VAL A 280 14.71 -5.99 -11.27
CA VAL A 280 15.17 -6.26 -9.90
C VAL A 280 16.70 -6.31 -9.86
N GLU A 281 17.29 -5.65 -8.87
CA GLU A 281 18.72 -5.74 -8.55
C GLU A 281 18.92 -5.91 -7.03
N ILE A 282 19.82 -6.81 -6.62
CA ILE A 282 20.38 -6.81 -5.27
C ILE A 282 21.59 -5.88 -5.27
N VAL A 283 21.39 -4.69 -4.68
CA VAL A 283 22.40 -3.63 -4.65
C VAL A 283 23.55 -3.98 -3.72
N SER A 284 23.23 -4.50 -2.53
CA SER A 284 24.21 -4.90 -1.51
C SER A 284 23.69 -6.08 -0.70
N PRO A 285 24.54 -7.06 -0.34
CA PRO A 285 25.95 -7.21 -0.71
C PRO A 285 26.13 -7.52 -2.21
N LYS A 286 27.38 -7.48 -2.72
CA LYS A 286 27.69 -7.89 -4.10
C LYS A 286 27.93 -9.39 -4.20
N ASP A 287 27.74 -9.94 -5.39
CA ASP A 287 28.02 -11.34 -5.71
C ASP A 287 29.48 -11.71 -5.37
N ASP A 288 29.65 -12.91 -4.83
CA ASP A 288 30.87 -13.45 -4.19
C ASP A 288 31.43 -12.60 -3.02
N GLY A 289 30.65 -11.64 -2.50
CA GLY A 289 31.03 -10.79 -1.38
C GLY A 289 31.18 -11.58 -0.07
N LYS A 290 32.26 -11.31 0.67
CA LYS A 290 32.48 -11.80 2.03
C LYS A 290 31.72 -10.92 3.03
N ILE A 291 30.90 -11.53 3.88
CA ILE A 291 30.05 -10.86 4.86
C ILE A 291 30.22 -11.48 6.24
N LYS A 292 30.03 -10.67 7.29
CA LYS A 292 30.12 -11.09 8.68
C LYS A 292 29.29 -10.17 9.59
N GLY A 293 28.85 -10.70 10.73
CA GLY A 293 28.06 -9.95 11.71
C GLY A 293 26.66 -9.58 11.22
N GLU A 294 26.15 -8.43 11.69
CA GLU A 294 24.89 -7.88 11.22
C GLU A 294 25.10 -7.10 9.91
N ILE A 295 24.34 -7.47 8.87
CA ILE A 295 24.36 -6.80 7.57
C ILE A 295 22.95 -6.42 7.10
N ASP A 296 22.87 -5.36 6.31
CA ASP A 296 21.66 -4.96 5.60
C ASP A 296 21.69 -5.48 4.15
N LEU A 297 20.63 -6.17 3.74
CA LEU A 297 20.39 -6.54 2.34
C LEU A 297 19.59 -5.44 1.67
N ILE A 298 20.19 -4.80 0.66
CA ILE A 298 19.64 -3.65 -0.05
C ILE A 298 19.25 -4.10 -1.46
N GLY A 299 18.02 -3.78 -1.86
CA GLY A 299 17.48 -4.10 -3.18
C GLY A 299 16.95 -2.86 -3.88
N ASP A 300 16.92 -2.93 -5.19
CA ASP A 300 16.34 -1.92 -6.07
C ASP A 300 15.38 -2.61 -7.05
N ILE A 301 14.15 -2.09 -7.15
CA ILE A 301 13.09 -2.60 -8.02
C ILE A 301 12.49 -1.43 -8.79
N GLU A 302 12.81 -1.37 -10.08
CA GLU A 302 12.26 -0.38 -11.02
C GLU A 302 10.97 -0.92 -11.64
N ASP A 303 9.83 -0.37 -11.20
CA ASP A 303 8.49 -0.66 -11.75
C ASP A 303 7.46 0.41 -11.30
N ASP A 304 6.70 0.99 -12.22
CA ASP A 304 5.67 2.01 -11.91
C ASP A 304 4.43 1.42 -11.21
N ASN A 305 4.21 0.11 -11.35
CA ASN A 305 3.03 -0.63 -10.91
C ASN A 305 3.38 -1.78 -9.96
N LEU A 306 4.46 -1.66 -9.16
CA LEU A 306 4.91 -2.71 -8.27
C LEU A 306 3.77 -3.18 -7.35
N TRP A 307 3.65 -4.49 -7.16
CA TRP A 307 2.68 -5.08 -6.25
C TRP A 307 3.33 -5.73 -5.04
N ARG A 308 4.39 -6.50 -5.29
CA ARG A 308 5.08 -7.26 -4.26
C ARG A 308 6.46 -7.72 -4.73
N TYR A 309 7.32 -7.95 -3.75
CA TYR A 309 8.56 -8.67 -3.93
C TYR A 309 8.65 -9.86 -2.98
N TYR A 310 9.50 -10.80 -3.33
CA TYR A 310 9.79 -12.02 -2.62
C TYR A 310 11.30 -12.12 -2.46
N TYR A 311 11.77 -12.39 -1.25
CA TYR A 311 13.17 -12.72 -1.02
C TYR A 311 13.31 -14.09 -0.36
N GLN A 312 14.43 -14.75 -0.63
CA GLN A 312 14.82 -16.02 -0.03
C GLN A 312 16.34 -16.07 0.19
N ILE A 313 16.77 -16.55 1.35
CA ILE A 313 18.18 -16.88 1.63
C ILE A 313 18.29 -18.40 1.81
N THR A 314 19.24 -19.03 1.12
CA THR A 314 19.44 -20.48 1.14
C THR A 314 20.90 -20.83 1.38
N SER A 315 21.18 -21.70 2.34
CA SER A 315 22.53 -22.25 2.50
C SER A 315 22.83 -23.20 1.34
N LEU A 316 23.91 -22.96 0.60
CA LEU A 316 24.32 -23.85 -0.49
C LEU A 316 24.95 -25.15 0.02
N ARG A 317 25.38 -25.19 1.30
CA ARG A 317 25.95 -26.38 1.93
C ARG A 317 24.87 -27.39 2.31
N THR A 318 23.80 -26.94 2.96
CA THR A 318 22.72 -27.81 3.47
C THR A 318 21.47 -27.80 2.60
N ASN A 319 21.37 -26.88 1.65
CA ASN A 319 20.17 -26.59 0.87
C ASN A 319 18.96 -26.18 1.74
N GLU A 320 19.23 -25.66 2.94
CA GLU A 320 18.22 -25.18 3.88
C GLU A 320 17.84 -23.73 3.57
N ILE A 321 16.53 -23.45 3.59
CA ILE A 321 16.01 -22.08 3.49
C ILE A 321 16.11 -21.46 4.87
N ILE A 322 16.98 -20.46 4.99
CA ILE A 322 17.19 -19.73 6.23
C ILE A 322 16.02 -18.79 6.51
N THR A 323 15.57 -18.08 5.48
CA THR A 323 14.43 -17.19 5.54
C THR A 323 13.82 -17.03 4.17
N SER A 324 12.51 -16.80 4.12
CA SER A 324 11.85 -16.31 2.92
C SER A 324 10.58 -15.54 3.26
N LYS A 325 10.23 -14.54 2.46
CA LYS A 325 9.05 -13.72 2.71
C LYS A 325 8.56 -13.07 1.43
N THR A 326 7.23 -12.98 1.27
CA THR A 326 6.60 -12.06 0.31
C THR A 326 6.23 -10.77 1.04
N VAL A 327 6.63 -9.63 0.48
CA VAL A 327 6.32 -8.30 0.99
C VAL A 327 5.48 -7.58 -0.06
N TYR A 328 4.31 -7.08 0.34
CA TYR A 328 3.49 -6.22 -0.50
C TYR A 328 3.94 -4.77 -0.30
N ALA A 329 4.40 -4.16 -1.37
CA ALA A 329 4.92 -2.80 -1.38
C ALA A 329 4.71 -2.21 -2.78
N ASP A 330 4.47 -0.89 -2.84
CA ASP A 330 4.34 -0.15 -4.09
C ASP A 330 5.70 0.38 -4.60
N SER A 331 6.79 0.22 -3.83
CA SER A 331 8.16 0.61 -4.21
C SER A 331 9.22 -0.14 -3.39
N LEU A 332 10.43 -0.29 -3.93
CA LEU A 332 11.66 -0.65 -3.21
C LEU A 332 12.84 -0.06 -4.00
N VAL A 333 13.33 1.12 -3.62
CA VAL A 333 14.37 1.84 -4.41
C VAL A 333 15.59 2.09 -3.53
N GLU A 334 16.66 1.35 -3.77
CA GLU A 334 17.86 1.29 -2.92
C GLU A 334 17.55 1.18 -1.41
N GLU A 335 16.59 0.30 -1.06
CA GLU A 335 16.09 0.15 0.31
C GLU A 335 16.45 -1.20 0.93
N VAL A 336 16.55 -1.22 2.26
CA VAL A 336 16.81 -2.45 3.03
C VAL A 336 15.57 -3.34 3.01
N PHE A 337 15.63 -4.48 2.31
CA PHE A 337 14.54 -5.45 2.30
C PHE A 337 14.67 -6.51 3.41
N TYR A 338 15.87 -6.71 3.96
CA TYR A 338 16.10 -7.64 5.08
C TYR A 338 17.37 -7.29 5.86
N LYS A 339 17.30 -7.38 7.19
CA LYS A 339 18.47 -7.32 8.08
C LYS A 339 18.87 -8.73 8.46
N TRP A 340 20.12 -9.10 8.25
CA TRP A 340 20.62 -10.45 8.48
C TRP A 340 21.75 -10.44 9.49
N ASN A 341 21.56 -11.14 10.62
CA ASN A 341 22.64 -11.49 11.53
C ASN A 341 23.29 -12.80 11.05
N THR A 342 24.50 -12.74 10.49
CA THR A 342 25.19 -13.92 9.99
C THR A 342 25.79 -14.77 11.11
N LEU A 343 25.93 -14.24 12.33
CA LEU A 343 26.48 -14.97 13.48
C LEU A 343 25.63 -16.17 13.90
N ASP A 344 24.35 -16.15 13.54
CA ASP A 344 23.40 -17.23 13.83
C ASP A 344 23.56 -18.44 12.89
N TYR A 345 24.45 -18.35 11.90
CA TYR A 345 24.57 -19.32 10.81
C TYR A 345 26.03 -19.76 10.58
N PRO A 346 26.27 -21.03 10.20
CA PRO A 346 27.62 -21.51 9.89
C PRO A 346 28.26 -20.80 8.70
N ASP A 347 29.58 -20.72 8.71
CA ASP A 347 30.35 -20.20 7.59
C ASP A 347 30.18 -21.02 6.31
N GLY A 348 30.26 -20.32 5.18
CA GLY A 348 30.13 -20.88 3.84
C GLY A 348 29.25 -20.04 2.90
N ASN A 349 28.87 -20.65 1.78
CA ASN A 349 28.18 -19.94 0.70
C ASN A 349 26.66 -19.94 0.90
N TYR A 350 26.05 -18.77 0.76
CA TYR A 350 24.61 -18.56 0.83
C TYR A 350 24.12 -17.90 -0.45
N LYS A 351 23.01 -18.39 -0.99
CA LYS A 351 22.33 -17.76 -2.12
C LYS A 351 21.24 -16.82 -1.58
N ILE A 352 21.29 -15.56 -1.98
CA ILE A 352 20.24 -14.56 -1.78
C ILE A 352 19.50 -14.42 -3.10
N HIS A 353 18.19 -14.61 -3.10
CA HIS A 353 17.32 -14.45 -4.26
C HIS A 353 16.27 -13.40 -3.95
N LEU A 354 16.12 -12.43 -4.85
CA LEU A 354 15.10 -11.39 -4.82
C LEU A 354 14.30 -11.49 -6.12
N ALA A 355 12.98 -11.44 -6.03
CA ALA A 355 12.10 -11.49 -7.20
C ALA A 355 10.88 -10.59 -6.99
N ALA A 356 10.37 -9.99 -8.06
CA ALA A 356 9.25 -9.05 -7.99
C ALA A 356 8.12 -9.43 -8.94
N ARG A 357 6.94 -8.87 -8.68
CA ARG A 357 5.77 -8.89 -9.55
C ARG A 357 5.05 -7.55 -9.44
N ASP A 358 4.59 -7.05 -10.57
CA ASP A 358 3.72 -5.87 -10.65
C ASP A 358 2.24 -6.22 -10.37
N LYS A 359 1.37 -5.22 -10.46
CA LYS A 359 -0.09 -5.33 -10.29
C LYS A 359 -0.77 -6.06 -11.44
N ALA A 360 -0.19 -6.05 -12.64
CA ALA A 360 -0.64 -6.84 -13.79
C ALA A 360 -0.24 -8.34 -13.67
N ASN A 361 0.59 -8.67 -12.68
CA ASN A 361 1.22 -9.95 -12.40
C ASN A 361 2.29 -10.36 -13.43
N ASN A 362 2.92 -9.40 -14.12
CA ASN A 362 4.06 -9.63 -14.99
C ASN A 362 5.28 -10.10 -14.22
N ARG A 363 6.07 -10.94 -14.90
CA ARG A 363 7.34 -11.47 -14.43
C ARG A 363 8.10 -12.05 -15.62
N ASP A 364 9.37 -11.68 -15.75
CA ASP A 364 10.29 -12.31 -16.68
C ASP A 364 11.68 -12.48 -16.02
N SER A 365 12.74 -12.55 -16.82
CA SER A 365 14.11 -12.68 -16.33
C SER A 365 14.67 -11.43 -15.66
N SER A 366 14.16 -10.22 -15.94
CA SER A 366 14.59 -9.02 -15.20
C SER A 366 13.87 -8.88 -13.87
N SER A 367 12.76 -9.58 -13.68
CA SER A 367 11.99 -9.57 -12.43
C SER A 367 12.59 -10.43 -11.31
N GLU A 368 13.83 -10.87 -11.46
CA GLU A 368 14.56 -11.57 -10.42
C GLU A 368 16.06 -11.33 -10.50
N ASP A 369 16.69 -11.28 -9.34
CA ASP A 369 18.14 -11.26 -9.19
C ASP A 369 18.55 -12.25 -8.10
N ALA A 370 19.73 -12.84 -8.27
CA ALA A 370 20.29 -13.74 -7.27
C ALA A 370 21.81 -13.63 -7.23
N ILE A 371 22.32 -13.49 -6.01
CA ILE A 371 23.74 -13.45 -5.72
C ILE A 371 24.11 -14.57 -4.75
N ILE A 372 25.38 -14.94 -4.75
CA ILE A 372 26.02 -15.81 -3.76
C ILE A 372 26.91 -14.94 -2.89
N VAL A 373 26.85 -15.13 -1.58
CA VAL A 373 27.73 -14.48 -0.61
C VAL A 373 28.40 -15.51 0.25
N ILE A 374 29.56 -15.14 0.79
CA ILE A 374 30.39 -15.99 1.65
C ILE A 374 30.27 -15.45 3.07
N VAL A 375 29.58 -16.20 3.94
CA VAL A 375 29.57 -15.93 5.38
C VAL A 375 30.90 -16.41 5.94
N GLU A 376 31.65 -15.49 6.56
CA GLU A 376 32.99 -15.72 7.12
C GLU A 376 33.06 -15.07 8.52
N ASN A 377 32.38 -15.70 9.48
CA ASN A 377 32.38 -15.27 10.87
C ASN A 377 33.61 -15.78 11.65
N ASP A 378 34.28 -16.85 11.19
CA ASP A 378 35.47 -17.48 11.76
C ASP A 378 36.44 -17.85 10.62
N SER A 379 37.46 -17.02 10.41
CA SER A 379 38.34 -17.13 9.23
C SER A 379 39.33 -18.28 9.31
N ASP A 380 39.89 -18.59 10.49
CA ASP A 380 40.85 -19.67 10.69
C ASP A 380 40.22 -20.99 11.14
N HIS A 381 38.89 -20.99 11.35
CA HIS A 381 38.05 -22.14 11.68
C HIS A 381 38.47 -22.80 12.99
N ASP A 382 38.96 -22.00 13.93
CA ASP A 382 39.45 -22.46 15.22
C ASP A 382 38.32 -22.57 16.27
N GLY A 383 37.12 -22.09 15.93
CA GLY A 383 35.93 -22.08 16.76
C GLY A 383 35.69 -20.77 17.52
N VAL A 384 36.52 -19.76 17.32
CA VAL A 384 36.39 -18.40 17.85
C VAL A 384 36.00 -17.46 16.73
N LEU A 385 35.01 -16.60 16.98
CA LEU A 385 34.56 -15.67 15.96
C LEU A 385 35.62 -14.58 15.74
N ASN A 386 35.80 -14.15 14.50
CA ASN A 386 36.75 -13.12 14.08
C ASN A 386 36.70 -11.80 14.89
N GLY A 387 35.57 -11.48 15.54
CA GLY A 387 35.42 -10.29 16.39
C GLY A 387 35.95 -10.47 17.82
N ASP A 388 35.98 -11.72 18.30
CA ASP A 388 36.43 -12.11 19.63
C ASP A 388 37.82 -12.79 19.59
N ASP A 389 38.39 -12.95 18.39
CA ASP A 389 39.63 -13.65 18.13
C ASP A 389 40.84 -12.70 18.08
N LEU A 390 41.71 -12.85 19.08
CA LEU A 390 42.96 -12.11 19.27
C LEU A 390 44.11 -12.70 18.42
N CYS A 391 43.93 -13.90 17.87
CA CYS A 391 44.90 -14.67 17.12
C CYS A 391 44.28 -15.30 15.83
N PRO A 392 43.94 -14.50 14.80
CA PRO A 392 43.17 -14.90 13.60
C PRO A 392 43.88 -15.81 12.58
N GLU A 393 44.99 -16.43 12.98
CA GLU A 393 45.72 -17.41 12.18
C GLU A 393 46.09 -18.64 13.02
N THR A 394 45.32 -18.90 14.07
CA THR A 394 45.54 -20.00 14.98
C THR A 394 45.18 -21.29 14.29
N VAL A 395 46.23 -22.01 13.87
CA VAL A 395 46.06 -23.39 13.44
C VAL A 395 45.75 -24.23 14.68
N ALA A 396 44.66 -25.00 14.62
CA ALA A 396 44.29 -25.94 15.68
C ALA A 396 45.47 -26.85 16.05
N ASP A 397 45.83 -26.88 17.34
CA ASP A 397 46.90 -27.72 17.85
C ASP A 397 46.58 -29.22 17.64
N THR A 398 47.63 -30.03 17.52
CA THR A 398 47.44 -31.48 17.44
C THR A 398 46.91 -32.00 18.78
N LEU A 399 45.70 -32.58 18.77
CA LEU A 399 45.09 -33.22 19.96
C LEU A 399 45.88 -34.47 20.35
N TRP A 400 46.24 -34.58 21.64
CA TRP A 400 46.89 -35.78 22.19
C TRP A 400 45.99 -36.50 23.21
N ASN A 401 45.70 -37.77 22.95
CA ASN A 401 44.69 -38.55 23.69
C ASN A 401 45.20 -39.26 24.96
N GLU A 402 46.48 -39.16 25.28
CA GLU A 402 47.05 -39.77 26.50
C GLU A 402 47.15 -38.73 27.62
N ASP A 403 46.87 -39.15 28.87
CA ASP A 403 47.01 -38.31 30.07
C ASP A 403 48.49 -37.96 30.31
N MET A 404 48.97 -36.85 29.77
CA MET A 404 50.40 -36.52 29.77
C MET A 404 50.84 -35.42 30.75
N GLY A 405 49.94 -34.86 31.58
CA GLY A 405 50.32 -33.84 32.55
C GLY A 405 49.15 -33.02 33.10
N THR A 406 49.46 -31.96 33.84
CA THR A 406 48.51 -30.99 34.43
C THR A 406 48.32 -29.72 33.59
N ASN A 407 49.26 -29.42 32.68
CA ASN A 407 49.21 -28.26 31.80
C ASN A 407 48.21 -28.47 30.65
N ARG A 408 47.52 -27.41 30.25
CA ARG A 408 46.54 -27.43 29.16
C ARG A 408 47.20 -27.56 27.80
N TRP A 409 48.26 -26.80 27.56
CA TRP A 409 49.16 -26.95 26.41
C TRP A 409 50.50 -27.50 26.87
N MET A 410 51.07 -28.44 26.13
CA MET A 410 52.38 -29.05 26.44
C MET A 410 53.29 -29.07 25.23
N VAL A 411 54.58 -28.89 25.48
CA VAL A 411 55.64 -29.04 24.47
C VAL A 411 56.26 -30.41 24.60
N LYS A 412 56.39 -31.15 23.49
CA LYS A 412 57.05 -32.45 23.45
C LYS A 412 57.94 -32.58 22.24
N GLU A 413 59.13 -33.11 22.46
CA GLU A 413 60.04 -33.48 21.38
C GLU A 413 59.74 -34.91 20.91
N LEU A 414 59.32 -35.05 19.65
CA LEU A 414 59.18 -36.34 18.99
C LEU A 414 60.41 -36.64 18.14
N LYS A 415 60.91 -37.88 18.20
CA LYS A 415 62.12 -38.33 17.47
C LYS A 415 62.07 -38.09 15.95
N GLU A 416 60.88 -38.00 15.37
CA GLU A 416 60.67 -37.88 13.92
C GLU A 416 60.33 -36.45 13.47
N TYR A 417 59.80 -35.59 14.37
CA TYR A 417 59.26 -34.27 14.02
C TYR A 417 59.86 -33.10 14.83
N GLY A 418 60.73 -33.37 15.80
CA GLY A 418 61.28 -32.34 16.70
C GLY A 418 60.27 -31.87 17.75
N LEU A 419 60.51 -30.68 18.32
CA LEU A 419 59.65 -30.04 19.33
C LEU A 419 58.30 -29.60 18.72
N GLN A 420 57.19 -30.06 19.28
CA GLN A 420 55.83 -29.70 18.89
C GLN A 420 54.97 -29.34 20.11
N TRP A 421 53.98 -28.48 19.88
CA TRP A 421 52.96 -28.09 20.85
C TRP A 421 51.72 -28.99 20.70
N TYR A 422 51.17 -29.44 21.82
CA TYR A 422 49.98 -30.30 21.87
C TYR A 422 48.99 -29.75 22.89
N GLN A 423 47.71 -29.80 22.54
CA GLN A 423 46.63 -29.54 23.49
C GLN A 423 46.25 -30.84 24.21
N ASN A 424 46.22 -30.81 25.53
CA ASN A 424 45.91 -31.95 26.37
C ASN A 424 44.39 -32.11 26.52
N LYS A 425 43.91 -33.36 26.63
CA LYS A 425 42.46 -33.62 26.78
C LYS A 425 41.94 -33.20 28.17
N PRO A 426 40.69 -32.74 28.30
CA PRO A 426 40.06 -32.50 29.60
C PRO A 426 39.96 -33.78 30.44
N ARG A 427 40.17 -33.69 31.75
CA ARG A 427 40.31 -34.85 32.65
C ARG A 427 39.11 -35.06 33.59
N GLY A 428 37.94 -35.43 33.05
CA GLY A 428 36.75 -35.83 33.83
C GLY A 428 35.70 -34.73 34.08
N GLU A 429 34.63 -35.06 34.80
CA GLU A 429 33.52 -34.13 35.12
C GLU A 429 34.00 -32.96 36.00
N GLY A 430 33.70 -31.73 35.60
CA GLY A 430 34.07 -30.50 36.31
C GLY A 430 35.32 -29.79 35.80
N TRP A 431 35.89 -30.22 34.66
CA TRP A 431 36.99 -29.49 34.01
C TRP A 431 36.54 -28.13 33.47
N ARG A 432 37.37 -27.11 33.71
CA ARG A 432 37.21 -25.78 33.13
C ARG A 432 37.43 -25.87 31.62
N ASP A 433 36.59 -25.21 30.83
CA ASP A 433 36.77 -25.11 29.39
C ASP A 433 37.79 -24.00 29.09
N ASP A 434 39.07 -24.34 29.17
CA ASP A 434 40.22 -23.49 28.86
C ASP A 434 40.71 -23.76 27.41
N GLY A 435 39.78 -23.93 26.47
CA GLY A 435 40.05 -24.05 25.04
C GLY A 435 40.36 -22.70 24.38
N LEU A 436 40.45 -22.69 23.04
CA LEU A 436 40.74 -21.47 22.26
C LEU A 436 39.73 -20.35 22.54
N ALA A 437 38.46 -20.67 22.77
CA ALA A 437 37.45 -19.70 23.18
C ALA A 437 37.77 -18.97 24.50
N TYR A 438 38.41 -19.65 25.47
CA TYR A 438 38.81 -19.04 26.75
C TYR A 438 40.06 -18.17 26.60
N THR A 439 40.88 -18.47 25.60
CA THR A 439 42.11 -17.76 25.27
C THR A 439 41.95 -16.86 24.05
N TYR A 440 40.71 -16.52 23.68
CA TYR A 440 40.37 -15.58 22.61
C TYR A 440 41.06 -15.94 21.29
N GLY A 441 40.97 -17.21 20.90
CA GLY A 441 41.57 -17.79 19.68
C GLY A 441 43.05 -18.09 19.79
N CYS A 442 43.77 -17.61 20.82
CA CYS A 442 45.21 -17.85 20.91
C CYS A 442 45.56 -19.24 21.45
N ASN A 443 46.42 -19.98 20.76
CA ASN A 443 47.03 -21.18 21.31
C ASN A 443 48.16 -20.86 22.29
N GLY A 444 48.64 -21.90 22.99
CA GLY A 444 49.65 -21.71 24.02
C GLY A 444 50.97 -21.09 23.54
N LYS A 445 51.39 -21.38 22.31
CA LYS A 445 52.62 -20.78 21.76
C LYS A 445 52.41 -19.30 21.46
N GLN A 446 51.26 -18.92 20.93
CA GLN A 446 50.93 -17.52 20.64
C GLN A 446 50.81 -16.69 21.92
N ILE A 447 50.18 -17.23 22.97
CA ILE A 447 50.11 -16.58 24.29
C ILE A 447 51.52 -16.28 24.80
N LEU A 448 52.42 -17.28 24.84
CA LEU A 448 53.79 -17.04 25.29
C LEU A 448 54.58 -16.08 24.39
N THR A 449 54.26 -16.05 23.09
CA THR A 449 54.87 -15.10 22.17
C THR A 449 54.43 -13.68 22.51
N LYS A 450 53.13 -13.45 22.70
CA LYS A 450 52.58 -12.16 23.14
C LYS A 450 53.16 -11.72 24.48
N LEU A 451 53.17 -12.58 25.49
CA LEU A 451 53.77 -12.26 26.79
C LEU A 451 55.26 -11.94 26.70
N ARG A 452 56.01 -12.58 25.79
CA ARG A 452 57.41 -12.25 25.57
C ARG A 452 57.59 -10.90 24.86
N GLU A 453 56.77 -10.64 23.85
CA GLU A 453 56.89 -9.44 23.02
C GLU A 453 56.41 -8.18 23.75
N GLU A 454 55.29 -8.27 24.48
CA GLU A 454 54.70 -7.14 25.19
C GLU A 454 55.38 -6.91 26.55
N LEU A 455 55.79 -7.97 27.25
CA LEU A 455 56.25 -7.89 28.66
C LEU A 455 57.74 -8.16 28.84
N GLU A 456 58.47 -8.46 27.77
CA GLU A 456 59.86 -8.95 27.81
C GLU A 456 60.06 -10.19 28.71
N LEU A 457 58.99 -10.95 29.00
CA LEU A 457 59.03 -12.12 29.87
C LEU A 457 59.49 -13.36 29.09
N GLU A 458 60.69 -13.86 29.42
CA GLU A 458 61.23 -15.03 28.70
C GLU A 458 60.42 -16.31 28.93
N MET A 459 59.83 -16.49 30.11
CA MET A 459 58.99 -17.64 30.50
C MET A 459 59.60 -19.01 30.11
N ASN A 460 60.94 -19.14 30.18
CA ASN A 460 61.69 -20.25 29.59
C ASN A 460 61.15 -21.64 29.97
N GLY A 461 60.72 -21.84 31.22
CA GLY A 461 60.11 -23.10 31.64
C GLY A 461 58.86 -23.46 30.83
N HIS A 462 57.99 -22.50 30.53
CA HIS A 462 56.76 -22.72 29.77
C HIS A 462 57.03 -23.01 28.29
N TRP A 463 58.14 -22.52 27.73
CA TRP A 463 58.59 -22.89 26.40
C TRP A 463 59.08 -24.34 26.27
N PHE A 464 59.50 -24.97 27.38
CA PHE A 464 59.95 -26.37 27.40
C PHE A 464 58.90 -27.35 27.91
N PHE A 465 58.02 -26.93 28.82
CA PHE A 465 57.06 -27.81 29.50
C PHE A 465 55.58 -27.49 29.17
N GLY A 466 55.30 -26.37 28.52
CA GLY A 466 53.96 -25.91 28.20
C GLY A 466 53.34 -24.94 29.21
N LEU A 467 52.10 -24.55 28.95
CA LEU A 467 51.37 -23.53 29.72
C LEU A 467 50.49 -24.13 30.81
N SER A 468 50.69 -23.65 32.03
CA SER A 468 49.85 -23.99 33.18
C SER A 468 48.57 -23.17 33.18
N SER A 469 47.53 -23.69 33.84
CA SER A 469 46.24 -22.99 33.98
C SER A 469 46.37 -21.64 34.68
N SER A 470 47.35 -21.45 35.57
CA SER A 470 47.63 -20.15 36.20
C SER A 470 48.02 -19.07 35.19
N VAL A 471 48.86 -19.39 34.21
CA VAL A 471 49.28 -18.44 33.17
C VAL A 471 48.10 -18.11 32.25
N LEU A 472 47.22 -19.09 31.99
CA LEU A 472 45.98 -18.87 31.23
C LEU A 472 45.00 -17.97 31.99
N ASP A 473 44.87 -18.17 33.30
CA ASP A 473 44.01 -17.34 34.15
C ASP A 473 44.51 -15.90 34.21
N HIS A 474 45.82 -15.72 34.33
CA HIS A 474 46.43 -14.40 34.26
C HIS A 474 46.22 -13.76 32.89
N PHE A 475 46.39 -14.51 31.79
CA PHE A 475 46.13 -13.99 30.44
C PHE A 475 44.68 -13.57 30.24
N HIS A 476 43.75 -14.32 30.81
CA HIS A 476 42.33 -13.97 30.80
C HIS A 476 42.03 -12.73 31.66
N MET A 477 42.67 -12.59 32.82
CA MET A 477 42.51 -11.42 33.69
C MET A 477 43.05 -10.14 33.06
N ASP A 478 44.27 -10.22 32.51
CA ASP A 478 44.95 -9.16 31.74
C ASP A 478 43.98 -8.69 30.63
N TYR A 479 43.53 -9.61 29.77
CA TYR A 479 42.57 -9.27 28.71
C TYR A 479 41.28 -8.57 29.19
N LEU A 480 40.73 -8.94 30.36
CA LEU A 480 39.49 -8.37 30.87
C LEU A 480 39.62 -6.92 31.34
N ASP A 481 40.83 -6.44 31.65
CA ASP A 481 41.04 -5.06 32.08
C ASP A 481 41.28 -4.07 30.92
N GLY A 482 41.43 -4.61 29.70
CA GLY A 482 41.39 -3.89 28.43
C GLY A 482 42.72 -3.84 27.70
N ASP A 483 43.84 -4.22 28.35
CA ASP A 483 45.17 -4.27 27.78
C ASP A 483 45.81 -5.65 28.04
N ILE A 484 46.84 -6.04 27.27
CA ILE A 484 47.64 -7.24 27.57
C ILE A 484 49.03 -6.74 27.93
N ASP A 485 49.14 -6.21 29.14
CA ASP A 485 50.34 -5.54 29.63
C ASP A 485 50.93 -6.22 30.88
N GLY A 486 50.40 -7.39 31.23
CA GLY A 486 50.90 -8.21 32.33
C GLY A 486 50.46 -7.74 33.70
N TYR A 487 49.63 -6.71 33.75
CA TYR A 487 49.05 -6.21 34.97
C TYR A 487 47.53 -6.41 34.98
N ASN A 488 46.96 -6.46 36.17
CA ASN A 488 45.52 -6.48 36.35
C ASN A 488 45.13 -5.36 37.30
N LYS A 489 44.23 -4.48 36.90
CA LYS A 489 43.72 -3.43 37.78
C LYS A 489 43.05 -4.04 39.03
N THR A 490 43.57 -3.73 40.22
CA THR A 490 43.19 -4.42 41.47
C THR A 490 41.75 -4.13 41.90
N ASP A 491 41.24 -2.95 41.55
CA ASP A 491 39.82 -2.61 41.62
C ASP A 491 39.47 -1.72 40.41
N PRO A 492 38.78 -2.24 39.39
CA PRO A 492 38.44 -1.46 38.20
C PRO A 492 37.44 -0.32 38.48
N TYR A 493 36.83 -0.27 39.67
CA TYR A 493 35.83 0.72 40.06
C TYR A 493 36.31 1.71 41.14
N ASP A 494 37.49 1.53 41.73
CA ASP A 494 38.05 2.48 42.70
C ASP A 494 39.06 3.41 42.02
N GLU A 495 38.59 4.61 41.70
CA GLU A 495 39.46 5.75 41.42
C GLU A 495 40.08 6.17 42.76
N ASN A 496 41.29 5.67 43.08
CA ASN A 496 42.02 6.00 44.31
C ASN A 496 42.40 7.48 44.32
N GLU A 497 41.42 8.32 44.58
CA GLU A 497 41.54 9.77 44.64
C GLU A 497 42.40 10.15 45.84
N VAL A 498 43.45 10.90 45.56
CA VAL A 498 44.35 11.50 46.54
C VAL A 498 43.90 12.94 46.75
N LEU A 499 43.16 13.15 47.83
CA LEU A 499 42.59 14.45 48.15
C LEU A 499 43.69 15.44 48.53
N SER A 500 43.61 16.65 47.97
CA SER A 500 44.53 17.74 48.27
C SER A 500 44.21 18.46 49.59
N ASP A 501 43.27 17.96 50.40
CA ASP A 501 42.84 18.54 51.68
C ASP A 501 43.64 18.03 52.91
N GLY A 502 44.64 17.17 52.66
CA GLY A 502 45.52 16.58 53.67
C GLY A 502 44.95 15.33 54.34
N SER A 503 43.79 14.83 53.88
CA SER A 503 43.28 13.53 54.30
C SER A 503 44.15 12.38 53.78
N ILE A 504 44.14 11.27 54.50
CA ILE A 504 44.80 10.02 54.12
C ILE A 504 43.68 9.04 53.84
N ARG A 505 43.60 8.55 52.59
CA ARG A 505 42.59 7.58 52.17
C ARG A 505 43.20 6.19 52.14
N GLU A 506 42.55 5.23 52.79
CA GLU A 506 42.87 3.81 52.64
C GLU A 506 42.39 3.31 51.28
N SER A 507 43.28 2.63 50.56
CA SER A 507 43.02 1.95 49.29
C SER A 507 42.95 0.42 49.51
N VAL A 508 43.23 -0.36 48.48
CA VAL A 508 43.18 -1.82 48.46
C VAL A 508 44.29 -2.42 49.34
N MET A 509 44.00 -3.56 49.97
CA MET A 509 44.99 -4.36 50.71
C MET A 509 45.95 -5.02 49.72
N LEU A 510 47.24 -4.68 49.80
CA LEU A 510 48.26 -5.24 48.92
C LEU A 510 48.97 -6.42 49.61
N GLU A 511 48.82 -7.61 49.05
CA GLU A 511 49.45 -8.85 49.55
C GLU A 511 50.97 -8.72 49.69
N GLU A 512 51.52 -9.26 50.78
CA GLU A 512 52.95 -9.20 51.06
C GLU A 512 53.76 -9.86 49.94
N GLY A 513 54.78 -9.15 49.44
CA GLY A 513 55.73 -9.69 48.48
C GLY A 513 55.25 -9.73 47.02
N LYS A 514 53.98 -9.42 46.74
CA LYS A 514 53.50 -9.21 45.37
C LYS A 514 53.98 -7.86 44.82
N THR A 515 54.24 -7.83 43.52
CA THR A 515 54.65 -6.61 42.81
C THR A 515 53.41 -5.94 42.23
N TYR A 516 53.32 -4.63 42.41
CA TYR A 516 52.25 -3.79 41.87
C TYR A 516 52.88 -2.66 41.05
N LEU A 517 52.16 -2.19 40.05
CA LEU A 517 52.45 -0.96 39.32
C LEU A 517 51.47 0.10 39.78
N LEU A 518 52.00 1.24 40.23
CA LEU A 518 51.24 2.41 40.60
C LEU A 518 51.31 3.41 39.45
N LYS A 519 50.16 3.89 38.97
CA LYS A 519 50.05 4.94 37.97
C LYS A 519 49.46 6.18 38.62
N ALA A 520 50.30 7.17 38.92
CA ALA A 520 49.87 8.45 39.48
C ALA A 520 49.66 9.48 38.37
N TYR A 521 48.56 10.23 38.40
CA TYR A 521 48.23 11.19 37.35
C TYR A 521 47.32 12.35 37.79
N ASP A 522 47.07 13.23 36.82
CA ASP A 522 46.31 14.48 36.91
C ASP A 522 47.07 15.62 37.61
N THR A 523 46.40 16.74 37.84
CA THR A 523 46.92 17.93 38.52
C THR A 523 45.89 18.49 39.48
N PHE A 524 46.35 19.04 40.60
CA PHE A 524 45.52 19.86 41.48
C PHE A 524 46.11 21.27 41.61
N TYR A 525 45.30 22.22 42.05
CA TYR A 525 45.77 23.58 42.34
C TYR A 525 46.01 23.72 43.83
N TYR A 526 47.22 24.14 44.22
CA TYR A 526 47.58 24.36 45.62
C TYR A 526 47.54 25.84 46.04
N THR A 527 47.39 26.73 45.07
CA THR A 527 47.06 28.14 45.28
C THR A 527 46.62 28.76 43.94
N SER A 528 46.11 30.00 43.95
CA SER A 528 45.55 30.62 42.74
C SER A 528 46.55 30.65 41.58
N GLY A 529 46.24 29.90 40.52
CA GLY A 529 47.01 29.86 39.27
C GLY A 529 48.29 29.02 39.32
N LYS A 530 48.51 28.22 40.37
CA LYS A 530 49.64 27.29 40.47
C LYS A 530 49.15 25.86 40.67
N TRP A 531 49.66 24.95 39.87
CA TRP A 531 49.32 23.54 39.89
C TRP A 531 50.43 22.70 40.51
N ALA A 532 50.07 21.53 41.01
CA ALA A 532 50.94 20.44 41.40
C ALA A 532 50.42 19.15 40.74
N ASP A 533 51.35 18.34 40.26
CA ASP A 533 51.15 17.01 39.74
C ASP A 533 51.71 15.98 40.75
N PRO A 534 51.71 14.67 40.46
CA PRO A 534 52.21 13.66 41.39
C PRO A 534 53.64 13.86 41.92
N GLU A 535 54.51 14.63 41.27
CA GLU A 535 55.93 14.77 41.61
C GLU A 535 56.47 16.22 41.50
N TYR A 536 55.87 17.04 40.66
CA TYR A 536 56.30 18.40 40.35
C TYR A 536 55.18 19.41 40.57
N TYR A 537 55.56 20.62 40.93
CA TYR A 537 54.63 21.74 41.09
C TYR A 537 55.17 23.02 40.46
N LEU A 538 54.26 23.91 40.06
CA LEU A 538 54.59 25.19 39.46
C LEU A 538 54.88 26.24 40.54
N LEU A 539 56.12 26.72 40.64
CA LEU A 539 56.50 27.83 41.52
C LEU A 539 56.79 29.09 40.71
N GLY A 540 55.80 29.98 40.59
CA GLY A 540 55.93 31.17 39.76
C GLY A 540 55.84 30.81 38.28
N PHE A 541 56.98 30.76 37.58
CA PHE A 541 57.07 30.35 36.17
C PHE A 541 58.02 29.16 35.95
N ILE A 542 58.50 28.54 37.03
CA ILE A 542 59.41 27.38 36.96
C ILE A 542 58.71 26.16 37.54
N VAL A 543 58.93 25.01 36.91
CA VAL A 543 58.48 23.70 37.42
C VAL A 543 59.54 23.20 38.39
N VAL A 544 59.13 22.85 39.60
CA VAL A 544 59.99 22.45 40.71
C VAL A 544 59.57 21.07 41.17
N LYS A 545 60.54 20.23 41.53
CA LYS A 545 60.29 18.88 42.04
C LYS A 545 59.91 18.94 43.53
N GLY A 546 58.85 18.27 43.95
CA GLY A 546 58.26 18.34 45.29
C GLY A 546 59.23 18.00 46.44
N ASP A 547 60.27 17.22 46.13
CA ASP A 547 61.33 16.81 47.06
C ASP A 547 62.47 17.86 47.25
N THR A 548 62.51 18.93 46.44
CA THR A 548 63.66 19.87 46.39
C THR A 548 63.53 21.18 47.18
N GLU A 549 62.35 21.56 47.69
CA GLU A 549 62.16 22.79 48.50
C GLU A 549 61.28 22.57 49.74
N GLY A 550 61.87 22.60 50.95
CA GLY A 550 61.09 22.73 52.19
C GLY A 550 61.72 22.12 53.45
N SER A 551 61.40 22.70 54.62
CA SER A 551 61.83 22.26 55.95
C SER A 551 61.22 20.93 56.43
N LYS A 552 60.46 20.26 55.57
CA LYS A 552 60.10 18.84 55.63
C LYS A 552 60.24 18.33 54.19
N PRO A 553 60.82 17.14 53.98
CA PRO A 553 60.93 16.61 52.64
C PRO A 553 59.50 16.29 52.13
N HIS A 554 59.24 16.47 50.82
CA HIS A 554 58.04 15.99 50.10
C HIS A 554 56.81 16.93 50.11
N VAL A 555 56.96 18.17 49.66
CA VAL A 555 55.86 19.15 49.60
C VAL A 555 55.15 19.08 48.24
N LEU A 556 53.82 19.00 48.25
CA LEU A 556 52.95 18.93 47.07
C LEU A 556 53.21 17.72 46.15
N ASP A 557 53.72 16.65 46.74
CA ASP A 557 54.11 15.37 46.11
C ASP A 557 53.18 14.26 46.63
N VAL A 558 52.88 13.24 45.80
CA VAL A 558 52.12 12.06 46.23
C VAL A 558 53.03 11.13 47.02
N SER A 559 52.84 11.13 48.34
CA SER A 559 53.52 10.22 49.26
C SER A 559 52.69 8.98 49.58
N ILE A 560 53.36 7.90 49.97
CA ILE A 560 52.74 6.65 50.41
C ILE A 560 52.85 6.47 51.93
N ASN A 561 51.87 5.79 52.53
CA ASN A 561 51.85 5.41 53.95
C ASN A 561 51.87 6.63 54.88
N GLY A 562 51.08 7.66 54.58
CA GLY A 562 50.94 8.86 55.40
C GLY A 562 52.25 9.62 55.58
N TYR A 563 52.89 9.99 54.46
CA TYR A 563 54.16 10.72 54.38
C TYR A 563 55.41 9.96 54.84
N THR A 564 55.30 8.68 55.17
CA THR A 564 56.45 7.91 55.69
C THR A 564 57.34 7.35 54.58
N GLU A 565 56.80 7.20 53.38
CA GLU A 565 57.53 6.75 52.19
C GLU A 565 57.31 7.78 51.07
N ASN A 566 58.32 8.60 50.78
CA ASN A 566 58.30 9.36 49.54
C ASN A 566 58.85 8.56 48.40
N ILE A 567 58.10 8.59 47.32
CA ILE A 567 58.47 7.93 46.08
C ILE A 567 58.98 8.99 45.14
N ASP A 568 60.17 8.78 44.61
CA ASP A 568 60.62 9.50 43.42
C ASP A 568 59.91 8.87 42.22
N TRP A 569 58.81 9.48 41.78
CA TRP A 569 58.01 9.12 40.60
C TRP A 569 58.77 9.40 39.29
N GLY A 570 59.84 10.20 39.33
CA GLY A 570 60.84 10.31 38.28
C GLY A 570 61.05 11.71 37.70
N GLY A 571 61.52 11.76 36.45
CA GLY A 571 61.71 13.02 35.71
C GLY A 571 60.38 13.62 35.26
N TYR A 572 60.31 14.96 35.15
CA TYR A 572 59.10 15.68 34.74
C TYR A 572 58.49 15.13 33.44
N LYS A 573 57.17 14.97 33.44
CA LYS A 573 56.36 14.51 32.31
C LYS A 573 55.33 15.56 31.94
N GLU A 574 55.25 15.92 30.66
CA GLU A 574 54.28 16.91 30.16
C GLU A 574 52.82 16.41 30.22
N ASP A 575 52.60 15.10 30.22
CA ASP A 575 51.27 14.49 30.40
C ASP A 575 50.87 14.33 31.87
N HIS A 576 51.79 14.60 32.80
CA HIS A 576 51.61 14.45 34.25
C HIS A 576 51.29 13.01 34.69
N ILE A 577 51.67 11.99 33.89
CA ILE A 577 51.45 10.57 34.23
C ILE A 577 52.78 9.93 34.62
N TYR A 578 52.79 9.31 35.80
CA TYR A 578 53.98 8.67 36.36
C TYR A 578 53.69 7.23 36.77
N TYR A 579 54.72 6.39 36.66
CA TYR A 579 54.62 4.96 36.95
C TYR A 579 55.68 4.56 37.98
N LYS A 580 55.28 3.76 38.97
CA LYS A 580 56.21 3.21 39.96
C LYS A 580 55.85 1.79 40.36
N THR A 581 56.85 0.92 40.40
CA THR A 581 56.71 -0.40 41.01
C THR A 581 56.67 -0.31 42.53
N TYR A 582 55.72 -0.99 43.17
CA TYR A 582 55.56 -1.08 44.61
C TYR A 582 55.44 -2.53 45.06
N ILE A 583 56.06 -2.92 46.17
CA ILE A 583 55.95 -4.26 46.74
C ILE A 583 54.95 -4.22 47.90
N GLY A 584 53.90 -5.04 47.81
CA GLY A 584 52.88 -5.13 48.85
C GLY A 584 53.44 -5.62 50.19
N LYS A 585 52.80 -5.23 51.29
CA LYS A 585 53.30 -5.44 52.66
C LYS A 585 52.24 -5.95 53.64
N GLU A 586 51.15 -6.55 53.14
CA GLU A 586 50.02 -7.09 53.92
C GLU A 586 49.18 -6.05 54.69
N TYR A 587 49.13 -4.81 54.20
CA TYR A 587 48.25 -3.77 54.73
C TYR A 587 47.71 -2.86 53.61
N PRO A 588 46.60 -2.15 53.84
CA PRO A 588 46.08 -1.16 52.89
C PRO A 588 47.14 -0.13 52.55
N ILE A 589 47.40 0.07 51.26
CA ILE A 589 48.24 1.18 50.82
C ILE A 589 47.46 2.49 51.03
N THR A 590 48.16 3.57 51.39
CA THR A 590 47.54 4.89 51.54
C THR A 590 48.32 5.92 50.75
N PHE A 591 47.61 6.85 50.13
CA PHE A 591 48.19 7.97 49.40
C PHE A 591 47.86 9.27 50.12
N SER A 592 48.77 10.24 50.05
CA SER A 592 48.63 11.51 50.75
C SER A 592 49.47 12.60 50.07
N ILE A 593 48.99 13.83 50.09
CA ILE A 593 49.71 15.01 49.59
C ILE A 593 49.97 15.95 50.75
N TYR A 594 51.22 16.38 50.92
CA TYR A 594 51.56 17.32 52.00
C TYR A 594 51.52 18.76 51.51
N ASP A 595 50.73 19.58 52.19
CA ASP A 595 50.72 21.04 52.02
C ASP A 595 50.82 21.75 53.37
N SER A 596 51.49 22.89 53.39
CA SER A 596 51.47 23.82 54.51
C SER A 596 50.12 24.54 54.67
N ALA A 597 49.29 24.58 53.63
CA ALA A 597 47.98 25.24 53.62
C ALA A 597 46.93 24.49 52.77
N TYR A 598 46.33 23.43 53.30
CA TYR A 598 45.29 22.68 52.57
C TYR A 598 44.03 23.47 52.20
N GLY A 599 43.79 24.63 52.83
CA GLY A 599 42.56 25.40 52.67
C GLY A 599 42.44 26.18 51.36
N ASP A 600 43.55 26.39 50.63
CA ASP A 600 43.56 26.99 49.29
C ASP A 600 43.73 25.96 48.16
N ASN A 601 43.60 24.67 48.48
CA ASN A 601 43.72 23.60 47.51
C ASN A 601 42.38 23.33 46.80
N SER A 602 42.44 22.99 45.52
CA SER A 602 41.27 22.57 44.74
C SER A 602 41.64 21.53 43.68
N GLY A 603 40.82 20.49 43.55
CA GLY A 603 41.12 19.33 42.71
C GLY A 603 41.82 18.23 43.51
N SER A 604 42.14 17.14 42.83
CA SER A 604 42.73 15.94 43.41
C SER A 604 43.71 15.32 42.43
N LEU A 605 44.56 14.43 42.92
CA LEU A 605 45.34 13.53 42.08
C LEU A 605 44.74 12.13 42.15
N PHE A 606 45.18 11.23 41.29
CA PHE A 606 44.69 9.85 41.26
C PHE A 606 45.85 8.87 41.17
N VAL A 607 45.72 7.70 41.82
CA VAL A 607 46.70 6.61 41.71
C VAL A 607 46.03 5.29 41.39
N ASP A 608 46.04 4.88 40.13
CA ASP A 608 45.60 3.52 39.79
C ASP A 608 46.64 2.49 40.25
N ILE A 609 46.16 1.35 40.75
CA ILE A 609 46.99 0.24 41.24
C ILE A 609 46.72 -0.97 40.34
N PHE A 610 47.80 -1.52 39.81
CA PHE A 610 47.74 -2.74 39.01
C PHE A 610 48.61 -3.80 39.65
N GLU A 611 48.08 -5.01 39.81
CA GLU A 611 48.83 -6.18 40.28
C GLU A 611 49.59 -6.79 39.11
N PHE A 612 50.90 -7.03 39.27
CA PHE A 612 51.65 -7.78 38.28
C PHE A 612 51.26 -9.26 38.35
N LEU A 613 50.84 -9.82 37.22
CA LEU A 613 50.27 -11.16 37.20
C LEU A 613 51.31 -12.28 37.09
N TYR A 614 52.45 -12.07 36.43
CA TYR A 614 53.22 -13.17 35.82
C TYR A 614 54.48 -13.68 36.54
#